data_AF-A0A497GXJ4-F1
#
_entry.id   AF-A0A497GXJ4-F1
#
_cell.length_a   1.000
_cell.length_b   1.000
_cell.length_c   1.000
_cell.angle_alpha   90.00
_cell.angle_beta   90.00
_cell.angle_gamma   90.00
#
_symmetry.space_group_name_H-M   'P 1'
#
loop_
_entity.id
_entity.type
_entity.pdbx_description
1 polymer ?
#
loop_
_entity_poly.entity_id
_entity_poly.type
_entity_poly.pdbx_seq_one_letter_code
_entity_poly.pdbx_strand_id
1 'polypeptide(L)'
;MLVKKTIRAKLIGLTKTKEELIRNEYFNFQMALKGKDVPLYSATKQQAMKYSKKFNGKKEYPLIVRRDVFKIEKKDTKLSKYWAKIPCYQRKGGVWVAIKFRPDEDILSYSIRETKLLRKDKNWFLFITVQKDVEIKKSYSSVIAIDFGVRWVATVCDLSNLRPKFYGKELRRIRGHYFYLRRKLAKKK
;
A
#
# COMPACT_ATOMS: atom_id res chain seq x y z
N MET A 1 10.29 10.87 -17.01
CA MET A 1 10.64 9.58 -16.36
C MET A 1 9.38 8.96 -15.81
N LEU A 2 9.15 7.70 -16.17
CA LEU A 2 7.93 6.99 -15.77
C LEU A 2 8.08 6.41 -14.35
N VAL A 3 7.46 7.05 -13.37
CA VAL A 3 7.52 6.63 -11.96
C VAL A 3 6.27 5.87 -11.54
N LYS A 4 6.44 4.94 -10.61
CA LYS A 4 5.36 4.15 -10.03
C LYS A 4 5.28 4.39 -8.52
N LYS A 5 4.06 4.55 -8.01
CA LYS A 5 3.75 4.62 -6.57
C LYS A 5 2.64 3.63 -6.26
N THR A 6 2.66 3.03 -5.08
CA THR A 6 1.56 2.18 -4.60
C THR A 6 0.78 2.92 -3.54
N ILE A 7 -0.52 3.09 -3.76
CA ILE A 7 -1.45 3.71 -2.81
C ILE A 7 -2.16 2.60 -2.06
N ARG A 8 -2.09 2.64 -0.72
CA ARG A 8 -2.82 1.74 0.15
C ARG A 8 -4.19 2.32 0.47
N ALA A 9 -5.25 1.69 -0.02
CA ALA A 9 -6.63 2.06 0.23
C ALA A 9 -7.36 0.99 1.03
N LYS A 10 -8.02 1.38 2.13
CA LYS A 10 -8.85 0.50 2.95
C LYS A 10 -10.26 0.44 2.35
N LEU A 11 -10.86 -0.75 2.25
CA LEU A 11 -12.28 -0.88 1.96
C LEU A 11 -13.10 -0.50 3.20
N ILE A 12 -14.13 0.31 3.02
CA ILE A 12 -15.01 0.79 4.10
C ILE A 12 -16.48 0.56 3.74
N GLY A 13 -17.34 0.42 4.76
CA GLY A 13 -18.80 0.26 4.58
C GLY A 13 -19.19 -0.97 3.75
N LEU A 14 -18.50 -2.09 3.93
CA LEU A 14 -18.88 -3.36 3.29
C LEU A 14 -20.14 -3.91 3.96
N THR A 15 -21.16 -4.24 3.16
CA THR A 15 -22.27 -5.08 3.60
C THR A 15 -21.81 -6.54 3.68
N LYS A 16 -22.49 -7.36 4.50
CA LYS A 16 -22.17 -8.80 4.63
C LYS A 16 -22.08 -9.50 3.27
N THR A 17 -23.03 -9.23 2.37
CA THR A 17 -23.05 -9.78 1.01
C THR A 17 -21.83 -9.35 0.17
N LYS A 18 -21.46 -8.06 0.20
CA LYS A 18 -20.30 -7.57 -0.56
C LYS A 18 -19.00 -8.16 -0.02
N GLU A 19 -18.88 -8.24 1.31
CA GLU A 19 -17.73 -8.86 1.95
C GLU A 19 -17.62 -10.33 1.56
N GLU A 20 -18.72 -11.07 1.57
CA GLU A 20 -18.72 -12.49 1.20
C GLU A 20 -18.28 -12.73 -0.25
N LEU A 21 -18.79 -11.94 -1.21
CA LEU A 21 -18.37 -12.03 -2.61
C LEU A 21 -16.86 -11.83 -2.77
N ILE A 22 -16.30 -10.82 -2.09
CA ILE A 22 -14.86 -10.50 -2.14
C ILE A 22 -14.06 -11.59 -1.45
N ARG A 23 -14.55 -12.08 -0.31
CA ARG A 23 -13.94 -13.15 0.48
C ARG A 23 -13.88 -14.44 -0.32
N ASN A 24 -14.95 -14.81 -1.00
CA ASN A 24 -15.03 -16.00 -1.84
C ASN A 24 -14.06 -15.90 -3.02
N GLU A 25 -14.03 -14.78 -3.75
CA GLU A 25 -13.07 -14.58 -4.85
C GLU A 25 -11.62 -14.66 -4.32
N TYR A 26 -11.34 -14.05 -3.17
CA TYR A 26 -10.00 -14.07 -2.57
C TYR A 26 -9.55 -15.47 -2.15
N PHE A 27 -10.39 -16.24 -1.46
CA PHE A 27 -10.04 -17.59 -1.00
C PHE A 27 -10.03 -18.61 -2.13
N ASN A 28 -10.95 -18.49 -3.10
CA ASN A 28 -10.88 -19.29 -4.32
C ASN A 28 -9.56 -19.01 -5.06
N PHE A 29 -9.08 -17.77 -5.07
CA PHE A 29 -7.78 -17.47 -5.67
C PHE A 29 -6.63 -18.17 -4.92
N GLN A 30 -6.68 -18.25 -3.59
CA GLN A 30 -5.70 -19.04 -2.82
C GLN A 30 -5.75 -20.54 -3.19
N MET A 31 -6.95 -21.09 -3.38
CA MET A 31 -7.14 -22.50 -3.74
C MET A 31 -6.68 -22.77 -5.17
N ALA A 32 -6.95 -21.87 -6.11
CA ALA A 32 -6.48 -21.96 -7.48
C ALA A 32 -4.96 -21.88 -7.59
N LEU A 33 -4.30 -21.05 -6.76
CA LEU A 33 -2.83 -21.03 -6.66
C LEU A 33 -2.25 -22.37 -6.21
N LYS A 34 -3.02 -23.16 -5.45
CA LYS A 34 -2.68 -24.54 -5.04
C LYS A 34 -3.07 -25.60 -6.07
N GLY A 35 -3.55 -25.19 -7.25
CA GLY A 35 -3.93 -26.10 -8.35
C GLY A 35 -5.36 -26.65 -8.28
N LYS A 36 -6.21 -26.17 -7.36
CA LYS A 36 -7.61 -26.60 -7.30
C LYS A 36 -8.45 -25.89 -8.37
N ASP A 37 -9.36 -26.62 -9.00
CA ASP A 37 -10.36 -26.01 -9.88
C ASP A 37 -11.49 -25.42 -9.03
N VAL A 38 -11.65 -24.11 -9.11
CA VAL A 38 -12.60 -23.35 -8.29
C VAL A 38 -13.21 -22.20 -9.09
N PRO A 39 -14.44 -21.79 -8.76
CA PRO A 39 -15.11 -20.70 -9.45
C PRO A 39 -14.39 -19.37 -9.19
N LEU A 40 -13.77 -18.82 -10.24
CA LEU A 40 -13.06 -17.56 -10.23
C LEU A 40 -13.43 -16.73 -11.45
N TYR A 41 -13.39 -15.41 -11.30
CA TYR A 41 -13.53 -14.53 -12.45
C TYR A 41 -12.43 -14.86 -13.47
N SER A 42 -12.77 -14.89 -14.76
CA SER A 42 -11.88 -15.41 -15.81
C SER A 42 -10.47 -14.77 -15.78
N ALA A 43 -10.40 -13.44 -15.66
CA ALA A 43 -9.11 -12.75 -15.54
C ALA A 43 -8.35 -13.12 -14.26
N THR A 44 -9.05 -13.37 -13.15
CA THR A 44 -8.46 -13.85 -11.88
C THR A 44 -7.90 -15.27 -12.03
N LYS A 45 -8.64 -16.17 -12.70
CA LYS A 45 -8.20 -17.55 -12.98
C LYS A 45 -6.91 -17.57 -13.80
N GLN A 46 -6.81 -16.72 -14.82
CA GLN A 46 -5.58 -16.55 -15.61
C GLN A 46 -4.40 -16.09 -14.75
N GLN A 47 -4.61 -15.15 -13.83
CA GLN A 47 -3.54 -14.71 -12.91
C GLN A 47 -3.14 -15.84 -11.96
N ALA A 48 -4.08 -16.63 -11.44
CA ALA A 48 -3.77 -17.76 -10.56
C ALA A 48 -2.86 -18.78 -11.27
N MET A 49 -3.17 -19.15 -12.51
CA MET A 49 -2.34 -20.05 -13.32
C MET A 49 -0.93 -19.51 -13.55
N LYS A 50 -0.80 -18.20 -13.79
CA LYS A 50 0.50 -17.55 -13.99
C LYS A 50 1.35 -17.54 -12.71
N TYR A 51 0.72 -17.32 -11.57
CA TYR A 51 1.41 -17.12 -10.30
C TYR A 51 1.51 -18.38 -9.42
N SER A 52 0.82 -19.47 -9.78
CA SER A 52 0.90 -20.76 -9.06
C SER A 52 2.34 -21.25 -8.92
N LYS A 53 3.15 -21.14 -9.98
CA LYS A 53 4.57 -21.51 -9.98
C LYS A 53 5.43 -20.70 -9.00
N LYS A 54 5.00 -19.48 -8.66
CA LYS A 54 5.71 -18.57 -7.73
C LYS A 54 5.16 -18.66 -6.31
N PHE A 55 4.04 -19.36 -6.12
CA PHE A 55 3.38 -19.47 -4.85
C PHE A 55 4.09 -20.52 -3.98
N ASN A 56 4.61 -20.09 -2.83
CA ASN A 56 5.37 -20.94 -1.93
C ASN A 56 4.52 -21.63 -0.84
N GLY A 57 3.19 -21.46 -0.86
CA GLY A 57 2.27 -22.10 0.08
C GLY A 57 2.26 -21.54 1.51
N LYS A 58 3.25 -20.74 1.91
CA LYS A 58 3.45 -20.36 3.33
C LYS A 58 2.55 -19.23 3.82
N LYS A 59 2.14 -18.33 2.93
CA LYS A 59 1.33 -17.14 3.27
C LYS A 59 0.23 -16.93 2.25
N GLU A 60 -0.86 -16.30 2.66
CA GLU A 60 -1.90 -15.86 1.73
C GLU A 60 -1.28 -14.93 0.66
N TYR A 61 -1.55 -15.23 -0.60
CA TYR A 61 -1.08 -14.43 -1.72
C TYR A 61 -2.08 -13.27 -1.97
N PRO A 62 -1.62 -12.08 -2.35
CA PRO A 62 -2.52 -11.01 -2.75
C PRO A 62 -3.35 -11.41 -3.98
N LEU A 63 -4.65 -11.16 -3.96
CA LEU A 63 -5.48 -11.32 -5.16
C LEU A 63 -5.08 -10.23 -6.16
N ILE A 64 -4.63 -10.65 -7.34
CA ILE A 64 -4.19 -9.74 -8.40
C ILE A 64 -5.38 -9.35 -9.25
N VAL A 65 -5.74 -8.07 -9.22
CA VAL A 65 -6.78 -7.48 -10.07
C VAL A 65 -6.11 -6.79 -11.26
N ARG A 66 -6.39 -7.31 -12.46
CA ARG A 66 -5.80 -6.82 -13.71
C ARG A 66 -6.32 -5.42 -14.06
N ARG A 67 -5.47 -4.60 -14.67
CA ARG A 67 -5.72 -3.18 -14.99
C ARG A 67 -6.99 -2.94 -15.80
N ASP A 68 -7.24 -3.79 -16.78
CA ASP A 68 -8.36 -3.70 -17.74
C ASP A 68 -9.73 -3.96 -17.09
N VAL A 69 -9.78 -4.78 -16.03
CA VAL A 69 -11.03 -5.12 -15.34
C VAL A 69 -11.27 -4.28 -14.09
N PHE A 70 -10.19 -3.73 -13.51
CA PHE A 70 -10.25 -2.85 -12.36
C PHE A 70 -10.69 -1.44 -12.76
N LYS A 71 -11.64 -0.87 -12.02
CA LYS A 71 -12.10 0.52 -12.21
C LYS A 71 -12.13 1.25 -10.88
N ILE A 72 -11.78 2.54 -10.91
CA ILE A 72 -12.00 3.47 -9.80
C ILE A 72 -12.81 4.63 -10.33
N GLU A 73 -13.82 5.04 -9.57
CA GLU A 73 -14.67 6.19 -9.89
C GLU A 73 -14.77 7.12 -8.69
N LYS A 74 -14.96 8.40 -8.97
CA LYS A 74 -15.41 9.37 -7.99
C LYS A 74 -16.93 9.34 -7.93
N LYS A 75 -17.47 9.31 -6.73
CA LYS A 75 -18.91 9.47 -6.49
C LYS A 75 -19.10 10.41 -5.31
N ASP A 76 -20.07 11.29 -5.43
CA ASP A 76 -20.43 12.17 -4.33
C ASP A 76 -21.36 11.42 -3.37
N THR A 77 -20.75 10.73 -2.40
CA THR A 77 -21.49 9.96 -1.39
C THR A 77 -20.95 10.29 -0.01
N LYS A 78 -21.82 10.27 0.99
CA LYS A 78 -21.46 10.51 2.40
C LYS A 78 -20.39 9.53 2.92
N LEU A 79 -20.33 8.32 2.36
CA LEU A 79 -19.43 7.26 2.82
C LEU A 79 -17.99 7.43 2.32
N SER A 80 -17.82 7.70 1.02
CA SER A 80 -16.50 7.95 0.43
C SER A 80 -16.61 8.69 -0.90
N LYS A 81 -15.59 9.50 -1.17
CA LYS A 81 -15.38 10.15 -2.47
C LYS A 81 -14.98 9.17 -3.58
N TYR A 82 -14.32 8.06 -3.22
CA TYR A 82 -13.76 7.10 -4.17
C TYR A 82 -14.35 5.71 -4.00
N TRP A 83 -14.66 5.09 -5.13
CA TRP A 83 -15.24 3.74 -5.21
C TRP A 83 -14.42 2.90 -6.17
N ALA A 84 -14.14 1.66 -5.80
CA ALA A 84 -13.43 0.70 -6.63
C ALA A 84 -14.34 -0.46 -7.03
N LYS A 85 -14.15 -0.95 -8.26
CA LYS A 85 -14.83 -2.12 -8.78
C LYS A 85 -13.91 -3.33 -8.70
N ILE A 86 -14.28 -4.31 -7.89
CA ILE A 86 -13.55 -5.58 -7.76
C ILE A 86 -14.32 -6.65 -8.55
N PRO A 87 -13.71 -7.27 -9.57
CA PRO A 87 -14.37 -8.36 -10.30
C PRO A 87 -14.48 -9.59 -9.39
N CYS A 88 -15.67 -10.21 -9.37
CA CYS A 88 -15.95 -11.44 -8.63
C CYS A 88 -16.75 -12.37 -9.53
N TYR A 89 -16.48 -13.68 -9.48
CA TYR A 89 -17.18 -14.69 -10.28
C TYR A 89 -18.70 -14.65 -10.08
N GLN A 90 -19.13 -14.61 -8.81
CA GLN A 90 -20.53 -14.71 -8.40
C GLN A 90 -21.38 -13.49 -8.79
N ARG A 91 -20.78 -12.39 -9.28
CA ARG A 91 -21.51 -11.17 -9.64
C ARG A 91 -21.04 -10.61 -10.98
N LYS A 92 -21.88 -10.71 -12.01
CA LYS A 92 -21.66 -10.08 -13.32
C LYS A 92 -21.47 -8.57 -13.14
N GLY A 93 -20.40 -8.05 -13.75
CA GLY A 93 -20.01 -6.64 -13.61
C GLY A 93 -19.14 -6.30 -12.40
N GLY A 94 -18.98 -7.22 -11.44
CA GLY A 94 -18.15 -7.03 -10.23
C GLY A 94 -18.86 -6.29 -9.09
N VAL A 95 -18.13 -6.09 -7.99
CA VAL A 95 -18.60 -5.50 -6.75
C VAL A 95 -18.02 -4.10 -6.59
N TRP A 96 -18.89 -3.10 -6.46
CA TRP A 96 -18.49 -1.73 -6.13
C TRP A 96 -18.35 -1.54 -4.62
N VAL A 97 -17.17 -1.11 -4.20
CA VAL A 97 -16.80 -0.89 -2.79
C VAL A 97 -16.26 0.52 -2.58
N ALA A 98 -16.64 1.13 -1.46
CA ALA A 98 -16.07 2.41 -1.06
C ALA A 98 -14.65 2.20 -0.56
N ILE A 99 -13.73 3.05 -1.01
CA ILE A 99 -12.32 2.99 -0.62
C ILE A 99 -11.90 4.27 0.08
N LYS A 100 -11.11 4.15 1.14
CA LYS A 100 -10.53 5.28 1.88
C LYS A 100 -9.02 5.16 1.91
N PHE A 101 -8.34 6.20 1.48
CA PHE A 101 -6.90 6.38 1.57
C PHE A 101 -6.63 7.84 1.95
N ARG A 102 -5.40 8.17 2.33
CA ARG A 102 -4.98 9.57 2.49
C ARG A 102 -4.48 10.03 1.11
N PRO A 103 -5.22 10.88 0.37
CA PRO A 103 -4.73 11.43 -0.88
C PRO A 103 -3.94 12.71 -0.58
N ASP A 104 -2.73 12.82 -1.10
CA ASP A 104 -2.08 14.13 -1.30
C ASP A 104 -2.54 14.76 -2.64
N GLU A 105 -2.96 13.92 -3.59
CA GLU A 105 -3.42 14.27 -4.94
C GLU A 105 -4.58 13.36 -5.39
N ASP A 106 -5.28 13.76 -6.46
CA ASP A 106 -6.35 12.96 -7.05
C ASP A 106 -5.82 11.71 -7.77
N ILE A 107 -6.17 10.53 -7.28
CA ILE A 107 -5.72 9.24 -7.84
C ILE A 107 -6.10 9.05 -9.31
N LEU A 108 -7.21 9.64 -9.76
CA LEU A 108 -7.70 9.52 -11.13
C LEU A 108 -6.87 10.32 -12.14
N SER A 109 -6.01 11.23 -11.67
CA SER A 109 -5.05 11.94 -12.53
C SER A 109 -3.90 11.03 -12.99
N TYR A 110 -3.74 9.86 -12.38
CA TYR A 110 -2.67 8.93 -12.69
C TYR A 110 -3.15 7.76 -13.54
N SER A 111 -2.21 7.12 -14.24
CA SER A 111 -2.47 5.85 -14.91
C SER A 111 -2.55 4.72 -13.88
N ILE A 112 -3.77 4.25 -13.60
CA ILE A 112 -4.00 3.09 -12.73
C ILE A 112 -3.45 1.82 -13.41
N ARG A 113 -2.69 1.04 -12.65
CA ARG A 113 -2.05 -0.21 -13.06
C ARG A 113 -2.60 -1.39 -12.26
N GLU A 114 -1.85 -2.50 -12.25
CA GLU A 114 -2.20 -3.68 -11.47
C GLU A 114 -2.47 -3.31 -10.01
N THR A 115 -3.59 -3.81 -9.49
CA THR A 115 -4.01 -3.59 -8.13
C THR A 115 -4.02 -4.92 -7.39
N LYS A 116 -3.57 -4.92 -6.14
CA LYS A 116 -3.54 -6.11 -5.30
C LYS A 116 -4.52 -5.96 -4.17
N LEU A 117 -5.43 -6.92 -4.01
CA LEU A 117 -6.30 -7.00 -2.84
C LEU A 117 -5.64 -7.88 -1.78
N LEU A 118 -5.54 -7.34 -0.57
CA LEU A 118 -4.97 -8.03 0.58
C LEU A 118 -5.98 -8.03 1.73
N ARG A 119 -5.99 -9.14 2.46
CA ARG A 119 -6.65 -9.25 3.76
C ARG A 119 -5.61 -9.03 4.86
N LYS A 120 -5.94 -8.19 5.84
CA LYS A 120 -5.16 -8.06 7.07
C LYS A 120 -6.14 -8.05 8.25
N ASP A 121 -6.06 -9.09 9.06
CA ASP A 121 -7.00 -9.35 10.16
C ASP A 121 -8.44 -9.46 9.64
N LYS A 122 -9.33 -8.57 10.09
CA LYS A 122 -10.72 -8.44 9.64
C LYS A 122 -10.92 -7.36 8.56
N ASN A 123 -9.84 -6.76 8.06
CA ASN A 123 -9.90 -5.63 7.13
C ASN A 123 -9.37 -5.98 5.74
N TRP A 124 -9.94 -5.33 4.74
CA TRP A 124 -9.54 -5.47 3.34
C TRP A 124 -8.84 -4.21 2.83
N PHE A 125 -7.78 -4.39 2.05
CA PHE A 125 -6.98 -3.30 1.49
C PHE A 125 -6.69 -3.53 0.01
N LEU A 126 -6.86 -2.50 -0.79
CA LEU A 126 -6.36 -2.42 -2.16
C LEU A 126 -5.02 -1.69 -2.16
N PHE A 127 -4.03 -2.32 -2.75
CA PHE A 127 -2.72 -1.75 -3.04
C PHE A 127 -2.72 -1.40 -4.52
N ILE A 128 -3.08 -0.15 -4.80
CA ILE A 128 -3.33 0.36 -6.14
C ILE A 128 -2.02 0.93 -6.66
N THR A 129 -1.45 0.29 -7.69
CA THR A 129 -0.28 0.83 -8.35
C THR A 129 -0.72 1.94 -9.30
N VAL A 130 -0.18 3.14 -9.11
CA VAL A 130 -0.38 4.28 -10.00
C VAL A 130 0.94 4.65 -10.68
N GLN A 131 0.84 5.18 -11.88
CA GLN A 131 1.97 5.53 -12.71
C GLN A 131 1.76 6.92 -13.32
N LYS A 132 2.79 7.75 -13.28
CA LYS A 132 2.82 9.10 -13.85
C LYS A 132 4.16 9.30 -14.54
N ASP A 133 4.15 9.96 -15.68
CA ASP A 133 5.37 10.49 -16.25
C ASP A 133 5.70 11.80 -15.54
N VAL A 134 6.90 11.88 -14.97
CA VAL A 134 7.38 13.05 -14.24
C VAL A 134 8.64 13.58 -14.90
N GLU A 135 8.69 14.90 -15.04
CA GLU A 135 9.91 15.56 -15.44
C GLU A 135 10.90 15.57 -14.27
N ILE A 136 12.12 15.09 -14.51
CA ILE A 136 13.18 15.19 -13.53
C ILE A 136 13.77 16.58 -13.67
N LYS A 137 13.60 17.41 -12.64
CA LYS A 137 14.28 18.71 -12.58
C LYS A 137 15.78 18.49 -12.57
N LYS A 138 16.48 19.15 -13.50
CA LYS A 138 17.95 19.16 -13.57
C LYS A 138 18.59 20.22 -12.68
N SER A 139 17.83 21.26 -12.34
CA SER A 139 18.23 22.33 -11.43
C SER A 139 17.27 22.41 -10.25
N TYR A 140 17.83 22.68 -9.07
CA TYR A 140 17.10 22.85 -7.82
C TYR A 140 17.53 24.20 -7.22
N SER A 141 16.62 24.90 -6.56
CA SER A 141 16.91 26.20 -5.94
C SER A 141 17.78 26.07 -4.69
N SER A 142 17.81 24.90 -4.06
CA SER A 142 18.63 24.62 -2.88
C SER A 142 18.81 23.10 -2.69
N VAL A 143 19.71 22.74 -1.79
CA VAL A 143 19.94 21.36 -1.33
C VAL A 143 19.66 21.30 0.17
N ILE A 144 18.90 20.30 0.60
CA ILE A 144 18.68 20.02 2.02
C ILE A 144 19.51 18.78 2.39
N ALA A 145 20.52 18.98 3.24
CA ALA A 145 21.30 17.91 3.85
C ALA A 145 20.61 17.42 5.12
N ILE A 146 20.45 16.10 5.26
CA ILE A 146 19.85 15.45 6.43
C ILE A 146 20.82 14.39 6.94
N ASP A 147 21.32 14.58 8.17
CA ASP A 147 22.14 13.60 8.88
C ASP A 147 21.38 12.97 10.04
N PHE A 148 21.51 11.66 10.21
CA PHE A 148 20.86 10.91 11.29
C PHE A 148 21.91 10.40 12.27
N GLY A 149 21.88 10.92 13.50
CA GLY A 149 22.92 10.67 14.47
C GLY A 149 22.48 9.93 15.74
N VAL A 150 23.48 9.61 16.56
CA VAL A 150 23.27 9.13 17.94
C VAL A 150 22.91 10.29 18.86
N ARG A 151 23.58 11.45 18.70
CA ARG A 151 23.34 12.64 19.53
C ARG A 151 22.06 13.36 19.14
N TRP A 152 21.76 13.49 17.85
CA TRP A 152 20.55 14.12 17.34
C TRP A 152 19.82 13.13 16.45
N VAL A 153 18.49 13.03 16.57
CA VAL A 153 17.73 12.07 15.76
C VAL A 153 17.86 12.42 14.29
N ALA A 154 17.67 13.70 13.95
CA ALA A 154 17.97 14.23 12.64
C ALA A 154 18.54 15.65 12.79
N THR A 155 19.60 15.95 12.04
CA THR A 155 20.12 17.30 11.84
C THR A 155 19.83 17.68 10.39
N VAL A 156 19.16 18.80 10.19
CA VAL A 156 18.79 19.29 8.85
C VAL A 156 19.49 20.61 8.61
N CYS A 157 20.15 20.74 7.46
CA CYS A 157 20.76 22.00 7.00
C CYS A 157 20.32 22.26 5.56
N ASP A 158 19.93 23.50 5.27
CA ASP A 158 19.51 23.92 3.93
C ASP A 158 20.60 24.82 3.35
N LEU A 159 21.00 24.64 2.09
CA LEU A 159 22.01 25.48 1.46
C LEU A 159 21.60 26.97 1.44
N SER A 160 20.30 27.25 1.35
CA SER A 160 19.75 28.62 1.41
C SER A 160 19.78 29.22 2.82
N ASN A 161 19.91 28.39 3.86
CA ASN A 161 19.99 28.81 5.25
C ASN A 161 20.87 27.82 6.03
N LEU A 162 22.17 28.12 6.07
CA LEU A 162 23.22 27.28 6.65
C LEU A 162 23.13 27.08 8.17
N ARG A 163 22.02 27.47 8.80
CA ARG A 163 21.76 27.24 10.23
C ARG A 163 21.18 25.84 10.44
N PRO A 164 21.88 24.94 11.13
CA PRO A 164 21.40 23.59 11.36
C PRO A 164 20.19 23.57 12.30
N LYS A 165 19.16 22.82 11.92
CA LYS A 165 18.00 22.51 12.75
C LYS A 165 18.14 21.11 13.33
N PHE A 166 18.06 21.00 14.65
CA PHE A 166 18.19 19.74 15.38
C PHE A 166 16.84 19.21 15.85
N TYR A 167 16.49 18.00 15.41
CA TYR A 167 15.23 17.34 15.73
C TYR A 167 15.40 16.21 16.75
N GLY A 168 14.30 15.92 17.46
CA GLY A 168 14.22 14.78 18.37
C GLY A 168 14.90 14.99 19.73
N LYS A 169 14.86 16.21 20.29
CA LYS A 169 15.38 16.52 21.65
C LYS A 169 14.87 15.56 22.73
N GLU A 170 13.56 15.27 22.72
CA GLU A 170 12.96 14.36 23.71
C GLU A 170 13.40 12.91 23.49
N LEU A 171 13.32 12.43 22.25
CA LEU A 171 13.79 11.10 21.86
C LEU A 171 15.28 10.89 22.17
N ARG A 172 16.11 11.93 21.99
CA ARG A 172 17.52 11.93 22.38
C ARG A 172 17.68 11.64 23.87
N ARG A 173 16.88 12.25 24.75
CA ARG A 173 16.93 12.01 26.20
C ARG A 173 16.66 10.53 26.52
N ILE A 174 15.61 9.98 25.89
CA ILE A 174 15.23 8.57 26.05
C ILE A 174 16.35 7.64 25.55
N ARG A 175 16.85 7.87 24.32
CA ARG A 175 17.96 7.08 23.74
C ARG A 175 19.21 7.16 24.60
N GLY A 176 19.53 8.33 25.13
CA GLY A 176 20.67 8.56 26.03
C GLY A 176 20.55 7.74 27.31
N HIS A 177 19.37 7.71 27.93
CA HIS A 177 19.12 6.90 29.13
C HIS A 177 19.36 5.40 28.87
N TYR A 178 18.76 4.83 27.81
CA TYR A 178 18.98 3.42 27.46
C TYR A 178 20.41 3.12 27.02
N PHE A 179 21.10 4.06 26.37
CA PHE A 179 22.50 3.92 26.00
C PHE A 179 23.40 3.87 27.25
N TYR A 180 23.14 4.72 28.24
CA TYR A 180 23.84 4.69 29.53
C TYR A 180 23.63 3.36 30.26
N LEU A 181 22.39 2.88 30.34
CA LEU A 181 22.08 1.58 30.96
C LEU A 181 22.85 0.42 30.29
N ARG A 182 22.87 0.37 28.95
CA ARG A 182 23.64 -0.64 28.21
C ARG A 182 25.12 -0.61 28.54
N ARG A 183 25.75 0.57 28.60
CA ARG A 183 27.17 0.69 28.95
C ARG A 183 27.46 0.26 30.38
N LYS A 184 26.57 0.55 31.33
CA LYS A 184 26.72 0.11 32.73
C LYS A 184 26.59 -1.39 32.88
N LEU A 185 25.61 -2.00 32.23
CA LEU A 185 25.38 -3.45 32.29
C LEU A 185 26.53 -4.23 31.63
N ALA A 186 27.07 -3.73 30.51
CA ALA A 186 28.21 -4.36 29.85
C ALA A 186 29.50 -4.34 30.68
N LYS A 187 29.66 -3.38 31.60
CA LYS A 187 30.80 -3.30 32.53
C LYS A 187 30.65 -4.19 33.78
N LYS A 188 29.46 -4.75 34.00
CA LYS A 188 29.16 -5.66 35.11
C LYS A 188 29.22 -7.15 34.70
N LYS A 189 29.50 -7.42 33.43
CA LYS A 189 29.95 -8.72 32.93
C LYS A 189 31.47 -8.70 32.88
#